data_AF-A0A430AQ90-F1
#
_entry.id   AF-A0A430AQ90-F1
#
_cell.length_a   1.000
_cell.length_b   1.000
_cell.length_c   1.000
_cell.angle_alpha   90.00
_cell.angle_beta   90.00
_cell.angle_gamma   90.00
#
_symmetry.space_group_name_H-M   'P 1'
#
loop_
_entity.id
_entity.type
_entity.pdbx_description
1 polymer ?
#
loop_
_entity_poly.entity_id
_entity_poly.type
_entity_poly.pdbx_seq_one_letter_code
_entity_poly.pdbx_strand_id
1 'polypeptide(L)' 'MIQKEDITRLINEAKKEIDRLEARRSTALGNSINYVENEIRIQRLESEIEAYEKVLNLV' A
#
# COMPACT_ATOMS: atom_id res chain seq x y z
N MET A 1 -9.94 21.25 2.66
CA MET A 1 -8.61 21.10 2.03
C MET A 1 -7.86 20.08 2.86
N ILE A 2 -7.46 18.95 2.29
CA ILE A 2 -6.64 17.97 3.03
C ILE A 2 -5.26 18.61 3.23
N GLN A 3 -4.73 18.59 4.46
CA GLN A 3 -3.42 19.19 4.73
C GLN A 3 -2.30 18.27 4.23
N LYS A 4 -1.16 18.85 3.84
CA LYS A 4 0.01 18.10 3.34
C LYS A 4 0.45 17.02 4.34
N GLU A 5 0.37 17.34 5.62
CA GLU A 5 0.70 16.46 6.74
C GLU A 5 -0.24 15.24 6.79
N ASP A 6 -1.53 15.43 6.51
CA ASP A 6 -2.50 14.33 6.46
C ASP A 6 -2.20 13.38 5.29
N ILE A 7 -1.89 13.92 4.11
CA ILE A 7 -1.54 13.11 2.93
C ILE A 7 -0.24 12.34 3.20
N THR A 8 0.75 13.00 3.81
CA THR A 8 2.01 12.35 4.18
C THR A 8 1.79 11.22 5.20
N ARG A 9 0.89 11.41 6.17
CA ARG A 9 0.50 10.35 7.11
C ARG A 9 -0.13 9.16 6.39
N LEU A 10 -1.07 9.41 5.46
CA LEU A 10 -1.73 8.35 4.68
C LEU A 10 -0.73 7.55 3.83
N ILE A 11 0.22 8.23 3.17
CA ILE A 11 1.31 7.57 2.43
C ILE A 11 2.11 6.65 3.36
N ASN A 12 2.49 7.14 4.54
CA ASN A 12 3.29 6.35 5.49
C ASN A 12 2.51 5.16 6.07
N GLU A 13 1.21 5.31 6.30
CA GLU A 13 0.35 4.22 6.77
C GLU A 13 0.18 3.13 5.70
N ALA A 14 -0.02 3.53 4.44
CA ALA A 14 -0.09 2.62 3.30
C ALA A 14 1.24 1.85 3.10
N LYS A 15 2.38 2.54 3.15
CA LYS A 15 3.71 1.90 3.06
C LYS A 15 3.92 0.86 4.17
N LYS A 16 3.57 1.19 5.41
CA LYS A 16 3.64 0.24 6.53
C LYS A 16 2.71 -0.97 6.36
N GLU A 17 1.56 -0.82 5.71
CA GLU A 17 0.67 -1.94 5.42
C GLU A 17 1.24 -2.84 4.32
N ILE A 18 1.85 -2.26 3.27
CA ILE A 18 2.58 -3.02 2.25
C ILE A 18 3.66 -3.87 2.91
N ASP A 19 4.51 -3.28 3.78
CA ASP A 19 5.57 -4.02 4.49
C ASP A 19 5.01 -5.23 5.27
N ARG A 20 3.83 -5.07 5.89
CA ARG A 20 3.15 -6.15 6.63
C ARG A 20 2.61 -7.24 5.70
N LEU A 21 2.07 -6.87 4.54
CA LEU A 21 1.55 -7.80 3.54
C LEU A 21 2.69 -8.56 2.85
N GLU A 22 3.82 -7.90 2.59
CA GLU A 22 5.02 -8.52 2.05
C GLU A 22 5.62 -9.53 3.05
N ALA A 23 5.68 -9.19 4.34
CA ALA A 23 6.11 -10.13 5.37
C ALA A 23 5.23 -11.40 5.43
N ARG A 24 3.93 -11.26 5.17
CA ARG A 24 2.94 -12.36 5.12
C ARG A 24 2.89 -13.07 3.76
N ARG A 25 3.55 -12.54 2.74
CA ARG A 25 3.57 -13.12 1.40
C ARG A 25 4.15 -14.53 1.39
N SER A 26 5.17 -14.76 2.21
CA SER A 26 5.81 -16.07 2.38
C SER A 26 4.87 -17.11 3.02
N THR A 27 3.98 -16.71 3.92
CA THR A 27 3.04 -17.62 4.59
C THR A 27 1.82 -17.91 3.72
N ALA A 28 1.48 -17.02 2.78
CA ALA A 28 0.38 -17.21 1.83
C ALA A 28 0.69 -18.19 0.68
N LEU A 29 1.96 -18.55 0.44
CA LEU A 29 2.36 -19.44 -0.66
C LEU A 29 1.72 -20.84 -0.60
N GLY A 30 1.32 -21.30 0.57
CA GLY A 30 0.60 -22.58 0.75
C GLY A 30 -0.85 -22.54 0.28
N ASN A 31 -1.41 -21.37 0.01
CA ASN A 31 -2.77 -21.18 -0.50
C ASN A 31 -2.78 -20.10 -1.59
N SER A 32 -2.86 -20.54 -2.85
CA SER A 32 -2.78 -19.68 -4.02
C SER A 32 -3.84 -18.57 -4.06
N ILE A 33 -5.03 -18.77 -3.48
CA ILE A 33 -6.07 -17.73 -3.39
C ILE A 33 -5.62 -16.62 -2.44
N ASN A 34 -5.16 -17.00 -1.24
CA ASN A 34 -4.66 -16.04 -0.25
C ASN A 34 -3.47 -15.25 -0.79
N TYR A 35 -2.59 -15.91 -1.55
CA TYR A 35 -1.48 -15.23 -2.23
C TYR A 35 -2.00 -14.18 -3.22
N VAL A 36 -2.91 -14.55 -4.12
CA VAL A 36 -3.47 -13.62 -5.12
C VAL A 36 -4.20 -12.44 -4.46
N GLU A 37 -4.98 -12.69 -3.41
CA GLU A 37 -5.66 -11.63 -2.65
C GLU A 37 -4.66 -10.67 -1.98
N ASN A 38 -3.56 -11.21 -1.45
CA ASN A 38 -2.48 -10.41 -0.86
C ASN A 38 -1.84 -9.49 -1.92
N GLU A 39 -1.52 -10.02 -3.11
CA GLU A 39 -0.92 -9.24 -4.20
C GLU A 39 -1.87 -8.15 -4.72
N ILE A 40 -3.17 -8.44 -4.86
CA ILE A 40 -4.17 -7.44 -5.26
C ILE A 40 -4.23 -6.31 -4.22
N ARG A 41 -4.12 -6.64 -2.93
CA ARG A 41 -4.15 -5.65 -1.86
C ARG A 41 -2.90 -4.77 -1.85
N ILE A 42 -1.73 -5.35 -2.12
CA ILE A 42 -0.49 -4.59 -2.30
C ILE A 42 -0.64 -3.60 -3.47
N GLN A 43 -1.09 -4.07 -4.64
CA GLN A 43 -1.26 -3.21 -5.82
C GLN A 43 -2.23 -2.04 -5.60
N ARG A 44 -3.29 -2.24 -4.80
CA ARG A 44 -4.22 -1.16 -4.45
C ARG A 44 -3.55 -0.11 -3.58
N LEU A 45 -2.78 -0.52 -2.57
CA LEU A 45 -2.05 0.41 -1.70
C LEU A 45 -0.96 1.17 -2.46
N GLU A 46 -0.27 0.53 -3.41
CA GLU A 46 0.68 1.20 -4.29
C GLU A 46 0.01 2.27 -5.16
N SER A 47 -1.17 1.96 -5.71
CA SER A 47 -1.96 2.91 -6.50
C SER A 47 -2.45 4.10 -5.66
N GLU A 48 -2.84 3.87 -4.40
CA GLU A 48 -3.22 4.92 -3.45
C GLU A 48 -2.03 5.83 -3.13
N ILE A 49 -0.85 5.26 -2.89
CA ILE A 49 0.39 6.02 -2.67
C ILE A 49 0.70 6.88 -3.89
N GLU A 50 0.66 6.32 -5.11
CA GLU A 50 0.92 7.09 -6.34
C GLU A 50 -0.06 8.26 -6.49
N ALA A 51 -1.34 8.05 -6.19
CA ALA A 51 -2.35 9.11 -6.21
C ALA A 51 -2.03 10.21 -5.19
N TYR A 52 -1.65 9.84 -3.96
CA TYR A 52 -1.26 10.80 -2.92
C TYR A 52 0.02 11.55 -3.26
N GLU A 53 1.02 10.89 -3.83
CA GLU A 53 2.27 11.50 -4.27
C GLU A 53 2.04 12.49 -5.42
N LYS A 54 1.15 12.19 -6.36
CA LYS A 54 0.70 13.15 -7.40
C LYS A 54 0.03 14.38 -6.81
N VAL A 55 -0.84 14.22 -5.81
CA VAL A 55 -1.48 15.37 -5.13
C VAL A 55 -0.45 16.27 -4.43
N LEU A 56 0.65 15.67 -3.94
CA LEU A 56 1.75 16.40 -3.32
C LEU A 56 2.80 16.94 -4.31
N ASN A 57 2.64 16.70 -5.62
CA ASN A 57 3.66 16.97 -6.65
C ASN A 57 5.03 16.35 -6.33
N LEU A 58 5.03 15.14 -5.76
CA LEU A 58 6.25 14.40 -5.47
C LEU A 58 6.68 13.49 -6.63
N VAL A 59 5.75 13.18 -7.55
CA VAL A 59 5.92 12.34 -8.75
C VAL A 59 5.11 12.94 -9.89
#